data_AF-A0A2V9BEN3-F1
#
_entry.id   AF-A0A2V9BEN3-F1
#
_cell.length_a   1.000
_cell.length_b   1.000
_cell.length_c   1.000
_cell.angle_alpha   90.00
_cell.angle_beta   90.00
_cell.angle_gamma   90.00
#
_symmetry.space_group_name_H-M   'P 1'
#
loop_
_entity.id
_entity.type
_entity.pdbx_description
1 polymer ?
#
loop_
_entity_poly.entity_id
_entity_poly.type
_entity_poly.pdbx_seq_one_letter_code
_entity_poly.pdbx_strand_id
1 'polypeptide(L)'
;MPQKLEVAVCFLLLTISAMEDLMPISLASLSLVDSPVALEEGRKILERDDYVCRYCGLDGRASFENALIMRVDFVVPRAHKGKKNPSNLVACCTPCNTIKGTRVYASFEEAKSHVLARREELRQAWQQKTARPKAKAAGA
;
A
#
# COMPACT_ATOMS: atom_id res chain seq x y z
N MET A 1 21.19 28.81 -24.34
CA MET A 1 21.58 27.99 -23.17
C MET A 1 20.37 27.75 -22.28
N PRO A 2 19.63 26.63 -22.44
CA PRO A 2 18.40 26.35 -21.68
C PRO A 2 18.58 25.37 -20.50
N GLN A 3 19.81 25.01 -20.13
CA GLN A 3 20.05 23.91 -19.17
C GLN A 3 19.91 24.28 -17.68
N LYS A 4 19.80 25.56 -17.32
CA LYS A 4 19.71 25.97 -15.90
C LYS A 4 18.28 25.94 -15.34
N LEU A 5 17.25 25.98 -16.20
CA LEU A 5 15.85 26.04 -15.76
C LEU A 5 15.28 24.64 -15.48
N GLU A 6 15.63 23.63 -16.28
CA GLU A 6 15.17 22.24 -16.07
C GLU A 6 15.71 21.62 -14.77
N VAL A 7 16.96 21.91 -14.41
CA VAL A 7 17.57 21.37 -13.18
C VAL A 7 16.91 21.94 -11.92
N ALA A 8 16.48 23.20 -11.95
CA ALA A 8 15.78 23.85 -10.85
C ALA A 8 14.36 23.28 -10.63
N VAL A 9 13.64 22.96 -11.70
CA VAL A 9 12.31 22.32 -11.64
C VAL A 9 12.41 20.91 -11.06
N CYS A 10 13.47 20.17 -11.40
CA CYS A 10 13.71 18.83 -10.87
C CYS A 10 14.05 18.84 -9.36
N PHE A 11 14.83 19.82 -8.89
CA PHE A 11 15.10 20.01 -7.45
C PHE A 11 13.85 20.40 -6.66
N LEU A 12 12.99 21.25 -7.22
CA LEU A 12 11.71 21.61 -6.60
C LEU A 12 10.79 20.37 -6.48
N LEU A 13 10.69 19.56 -7.54
CA LEU A 13 9.88 18.33 -7.55
C LEU A 13 10.40 17.27 -6.57
N LEU A 14 11.72 17.13 -6.42
CA LEU A 14 12.33 16.22 -5.44
C LEU A 14 12.06 16.64 -4.00
N THR A 15 11.98 17.95 -3.71
CA THR A 15 11.55 18.43 -2.38
C THR A 15 10.06 18.24 -2.12
N ILE A 16 9.22 18.26 -3.17
CA ILE A 16 7.76 18.03 -3.05
C ILE A 16 7.46 16.59 -2.61
N SER A 17 8.23 15.60 -3.08
CA SER A 17 8.04 14.19 -2.65
C SER A 17 8.40 13.94 -1.18
N ALA A 18 9.21 14.79 -0.54
CA ALA A 18 9.61 14.65 0.86
C ALA A 18 8.68 15.37 1.86
N MET A 19 7.72 16.16 1.36
CA MET A 19 6.77 16.93 2.20
C MET A 19 5.33 16.40 2.15
N GLU A 20 5.06 15.32 1.42
CA GLU A 20 3.76 14.63 1.45
C GLU A 20 3.45 13.97 2.81
N ASP A 21 4.47 13.73 3.64
CA ASP A 21 4.31 13.18 5.00
C ASP A 21 3.98 14.22 6.08
N LEU A 22 4.08 15.53 5.78
CA LEU A 22 3.84 16.62 6.74
C LEU A 22 2.67 17.56 6.36
N MET A 23 1.88 17.20 5.35
CA MET A 23 0.78 18.03 4.89
C MET A 23 -0.55 17.47 5.41
N PRO A 24 -1.21 18.13 6.38
CA PRO A 24 -2.50 17.68 6.87
C PRO A 24 -3.63 17.97 5.87
N ILE A 25 -3.36 18.41 4.64
CA ILE A 25 -4.38 18.83 3.66
C ILE A 25 -4.24 17.99 2.39
N SER A 26 -5.30 17.25 2.05
CA SER A 26 -5.40 16.56 0.76
C SER A 26 -5.77 17.58 -0.30
N LEU A 27 -4.88 17.86 -1.25
CA LEU A 27 -5.16 18.80 -2.35
C LEU A 27 -6.28 18.31 -3.28
N ALA A 28 -6.47 16.98 -3.40
CA ALA A 28 -7.54 16.39 -4.20
C ALA A 28 -8.94 16.66 -3.63
N SER A 29 -9.05 16.87 -2.31
CA SER A 29 -10.33 17.07 -1.63
C SER A 29 -10.41 18.39 -0.85
N LEU A 30 -9.35 19.19 -0.86
CA LEU A 30 -9.18 20.42 -0.06
C LEU A 30 -9.59 20.26 1.41
N SER A 31 -9.40 19.06 1.98
CA SER A 31 -9.84 18.71 3.34
C SER A 31 -8.66 18.42 4.25
N LEU A 32 -8.78 18.78 5.53
CA LEU A 32 -7.86 18.28 6.55
C LEU A 32 -7.98 16.74 6.60
N VAL A 33 -6.88 16.05 6.29
CA VAL A 33 -6.75 14.60 6.41
C VAL A 33 -6.20 14.32 7.80
N ASP A 34 -6.86 13.42 8.54
CA ASP A 34 -6.38 13.02 9.86
C ASP A 34 -4.91 12.55 9.80
N SER A 35 -4.15 12.89 10.85
CA SER A 35 -2.75 12.51 11.03
C SER A 35 -2.54 10.99 10.87
N PRO A 36 -1.34 10.55 10.45
CA PRO A 36 -1.00 9.14 10.43
C PRO A 36 -1.25 8.46 11.78
N VAL A 37 -1.49 7.15 11.74
CA VAL A 37 -1.64 6.34 12.97
C VAL A 37 -0.36 6.44 13.77
N ALA A 38 -0.46 6.81 15.05
CA ALA A 38 0.73 6.91 15.90
C ALA A 38 1.40 5.53 16.02
N LEU A 39 2.73 5.49 16.15
CA LEU A 39 3.49 4.24 16.15
C LEU A 39 2.94 3.21 17.15
N GLU A 40 2.64 3.66 18.38
CA GLU A 40 2.13 2.82 19.45
C GLU A 40 0.68 2.36 19.21
N GLU A 41 -0.17 3.20 18.62
CA GLU A 41 -1.52 2.80 18.20
C GLU A 41 -1.44 1.74 17.11
N GLY A 42 -0.54 1.93 16.14
CA GLY A 42 -0.34 0.99 15.04
C GLY A 42 0.17 -0.36 15.52
N ARG A 43 1.12 -0.36 16.47
CA ARG A 43 1.63 -1.57 17.12
C ARG A 43 0.51 -2.38 17.76
N LYS A 44 -0.40 -1.74 18.51
CA LYS A 44 -1.55 -2.41 19.13
C LYS A 44 -2.49 -3.07 18.12
N ILE A 45 -2.70 -2.46 16.95
CA ILE A 45 -3.51 -3.06 15.89
C ILE A 45 -2.82 -4.27 15.28
N LEU A 46 -1.50 -4.19 15.04
CA LEU A 46 -0.73 -5.32 14.55
C LEU A 46 -0.76 -6.49 15.54
N GLU A 47 -0.57 -6.22 16.83
CA GLU A 47 -0.64 -7.25 17.89
C GLU A 47 -2.02 -7.89 18.00
N ARG A 48 -3.10 -7.09 17.93
CA ARG A 48 -4.49 -7.59 17.96
C ARG A 48 -4.75 -8.59 16.83
N ASP A 49 -4.25 -8.31 15.63
CA ASP A 49 -4.45 -9.13 14.45
C ASP A 49 -3.37 -10.21 14.29
N ASP A 50 -2.55 -10.42 15.33
CA ASP A 50 -1.41 -11.33 15.39
C ASP A 50 -0.42 -11.18 14.22
N TYR A 51 -0.24 -9.94 13.74
CA TYR A 51 0.58 -9.61 12.58
C TYR A 51 0.15 -10.36 11.30
N VAL A 52 -1.08 -10.87 11.24
CA VAL A 52 -1.62 -11.52 10.05
C VAL A 52 -2.32 -10.51 9.18
N CYS A 53 -1.93 -10.43 7.91
CA CYS A 53 -2.58 -9.56 6.95
C CYS A 53 -4.05 -9.96 6.78
N ARG A 54 -4.99 -9.10 7.17
CA ARG A 54 -6.43 -9.37 7.14
C ARG A 54 -7.00 -9.58 5.73
N TYR A 55 -6.27 -9.15 4.69
CA TYR A 55 -6.65 -9.35 3.30
C TYR A 55 -6.18 -10.71 2.74
N CYS A 56 -4.87 -10.99 2.80
CA CYS A 56 -4.29 -12.16 2.12
C CYS A 56 -3.87 -13.31 3.03
N GLY A 57 -3.92 -13.12 4.35
CA GLY A 57 -3.48 -14.12 5.32
C GLY A 57 -1.96 -14.27 5.44
N LEU A 58 -1.16 -13.37 4.86
CA LEU A 58 0.29 -13.35 5.08
C LEU A 58 0.58 -13.26 6.58
N ASP A 59 1.31 -14.24 7.11
CA ASP A 59 1.83 -14.23 8.47
C ASP A 59 3.09 -13.35 8.55
N GLY A 60 2.94 -12.21 9.23
CA GLY A 60 4.02 -11.25 9.48
C GLY A 60 5.13 -11.79 10.40
N ARG A 61 4.84 -12.79 11.24
CA ARG A 61 5.81 -13.38 12.17
C ARG A 61 6.64 -14.50 11.54
N ALA A 62 6.18 -15.05 10.42
CA ALA A 62 6.84 -16.19 9.77
C ALA A 62 8.28 -15.89 9.29
N SER A 63 8.62 -14.62 9.02
CA SER A 63 9.98 -14.21 8.68
C SER A 63 10.21 -12.72 8.95
N PHE A 64 11.48 -12.33 9.12
CA PHE A 64 11.88 -10.93 9.25
C PHE A 64 11.41 -10.07 8.05
N GLU A 65 11.52 -10.60 6.83
CA GLU A 65 11.08 -9.92 5.61
C GLU A 65 9.57 -9.65 5.62
N ASN A 66 8.76 -10.59 6.11
CA ASN A 66 7.32 -10.38 6.24
C ASN A 66 7.01 -9.30 7.28
N ALA A 67 7.72 -9.29 8.41
CA ALA A 67 7.52 -8.29 9.47
C ALA A 67 7.78 -6.85 8.96
N LEU A 68 8.81 -6.67 8.12
CA LEU A 68 9.18 -5.37 7.55
C LEU A 68 8.08 -4.76 6.67
N ILE A 69 7.27 -5.59 6.02
CA ILE A 69 6.19 -5.15 5.12
C ILE A 69 4.82 -5.07 5.79
N MET A 70 4.72 -5.33 7.09
CA MET A 70 3.45 -5.15 7.82
C MET A 70 3.16 -3.68 8.09
N ARG A 71 1.89 -3.29 7.91
CA ARG A 71 1.36 -1.94 8.06
C ARG A 71 -0.05 -1.99 8.65
N VAL A 72 -0.56 -0.83 9.03
CA VAL A 72 -1.96 -0.66 9.44
C VAL A 72 -2.70 0.07 8.32
N ASP A 73 -3.80 -0.50 7.85
CA ASP A 73 -4.68 0.11 6.85
C ASP A 73 -5.99 0.58 7.49
N PHE A 74 -6.56 1.63 6.90
CA PHE A 74 -7.90 2.12 7.19
C PHE A 74 -8.90 1.44 6.26
N VAL A 75 -9.82 0.64 6.83
CA VAL A 75 -10.87 -0.06 6.06
C VAL A 75 -11.67 0.93 5.22
N VAL A 76 -12.14 2.01 5.84
CA VAL A 76 -12.62 3.22 5.19
C VAL A 76 -11.47 4.22 5.13
N PRO A 77 -10.94 4.57 3.94
CA PRO A 77 -9.80 5.47 3.79
C PRO A 77 -10.02 6.86 4.37
N ARG A 78 -8.93 7.53 4.81
CA ARG A 78 -8.99 8.90 5.35
C ARG A 78 -9.52 9.92 4.33
N ALA A 79 -9.21 9.74 3.04
CA ALA A 79 -9.76 10.57 1.96
C ALA A 79 -11.30 10.57 1.92
N HIS A 80 -11.94 9.53 2.46
CA HIS A 80 -13.38 9.39 2.59
C HIS A 80 -13.86 9.54 4.04
N LYS A 81 -13.12 10.32 4.86
CA LYS A 81 -13.44 10.64 6.26
C LYS A 81 -13.53 9.40 7.17
N GLY A 82 -12.78 8.35 6.85
CA GLY A 82 -12.64 7.18 7.71
C GLY A 82 -12.00 7.54 9.04
N LYS A 83 -12.67 7.19 10.14
CA LYS A 83 -12.23 7.54 11.50
C LYS A 83 -11.00 6.73 11.90
N LYS A 84 -10.09 7.36 12.64
CA LYS A 84 -8.96 6.68 13.31
C LYS A 84 -9.44 6.00 14.60
N ASN A 85 -10.24 4.95 14.46
CA ASN A 85 -10.66 4.09 15.57
C ASN A 85 -10.22 2.64 15.31
N PRO A 86 -9.96 1.83 16.36
CA PRO A 86 -9.51 0.45 16.17
C PRO A 86 -10.42 -0.41 15.29
N SER A 87 -11.73 -0.15 15.26
CA SER A 87 -12.69 -0.86 14.41
C SER A 87 -12.51 -0.60 12.91
N ASN A 88 -11.93 0.54 12.53
CA ASN A 88 -11.66 0.92 11.14
C ASN A 88 -10.19 0.64 10.75
N LEU A 89 -9.39 0.07 11.65
CA LEU A 89 -7.98 -0.21 11.43
C LEU A 89 -7.73 -1.73 11.41
N VAL A 90 -6.92 -2.18 10.46
CA VAL A 90 -6.57 -3.59 10.29
C VAL A 90 -5.08 -3.77 9.99
N ALA A 91 -4.50 -4.88 10.44
CA ALA A 91 -3.18 -5.30 10.01
C ALA A 91 -3.22 -5.74 8.54
N CYS A 92 -2.26 -5.25 7.75
CA CYS A 92 -2.14 -5.58 6.34
C CYS A 92 -0.68 -5.60 5.92
N CYS A 93 -0.36 -6.28 4.82
CA CYS A 93 0.95 -6.13 4.19
C CYS A 93 0.92 -5.00 3.17
N THR A 94 2.07 -4.35 2.95
CA THR A 94 2.23 -3.23 2.01
C THR A 94 1.60 -3.50 0.64
N PRO A 95 1.79 -4.67 -0.02
CA PRO A 95 1.16 -4.94 -1.31
C PRO A 95 -0.38 -4.91 -1.26
N CYS A 96 -1.00 -5.48 -0.23
CA CYS A 96 -2.46 -5.45 -0.08
C CYS A 96 -2.97 -4.04 0.16
N ASN A 97 -2.28 -3.26 1.01
CA ASN A 97 -2.61 -1.88 1.27
C ASN A 97 -2.58 -1.04 -0.02
N THR A 98 -1.52 -1.19 -0.81
CA THR A 98 -1.38 -0.51 -2.10
C THR A 98 -2.45 -0.92 -3.11
N ILE A 99 -2.79 -2.21 -3.19
CA ILE A 99 -3.83 -2.70 -4.10
C ILE A 99 -5.21 -2.15 -3.73
N LYS A 100 -5.57 -2.12 -2.44
CA LYS A 100 -6.83 -1.52 -1.99
C LYS A 100 -6.87 -0.02 -2.29
N GLY A 101 -5.78 0.68 -1.98
CA GLY A 101 -5.66 2.11 -2.15
C GLY A 101 -6.73 2.89 -1.36
N THR A 102 -7.26 3.94 -1.99
CA THR A 102 -8.25 4.86 -1.41
C THR A 102 -9.70 4.53 -1.77
N ARG A 103 -9.97 3.36 -2.37
CA ARG A 103 -11.32 2.94 -2.72
C ARG A 103 -12.14 2.60 -1.47
N VAL A 104 -13.42 2.97 -1.50
CA VAL A 104 -14.41 2.56 -0.50
C VAL A 104 -15.19 1.38 -1.06
N TYR A 105 -15.41 0.37 -0.22
CA TYR A 105 -16.17 -0.84 -0.55
C TYR A 105 -17.39 -0.92 0.34
N ALA A 106 -18.43 -1.64 -0.08
CA ALA A 106 -19.63 -1.79 0.74
C ALA A 106 -19.35 -2.66 1.99
N SER A 107 -18.37 -3.56 1.90
CA SER A 107 -17.94 -4.39 3.02
C SER A 107 -16.44 -4.67 2.99
N PHE A 108 -15.90 -5.11 4.14
CA PHE A 108 -14.52 -5.57 4.22
C PHE A 108 -14.26 -6.78 3.32
N GLU A 109 -15.24 -7.68 3.19
CA GLU A 109 -15.08 -8.88 2.34
C GLU A 109 -15.05 -8.55 0.85
N GLU A 110 -15.77 -7.50 0.43
CA GLU A 110 -15.67 -6.99 -0.93
C GLU A 110 -14.31 -6.31 -1.19
N ALA A 111 -13.79 -5.56 -0.22
CA ALA A 111 -12.42 -5.03 -0.32
C ALA A 111 -11.40 -6.17 -0.44
N LYS A 112 -11.58 -7.24 0.34
CA LYS A 112 -10.72 -8.42 0.33
C LYS A 112 -10.80 -9.18 -0.99
N SER A 113 -12.00 -9.40 -1.53
CA SER A 113 -12.16 -10.07 -2.83
C SER A 113 -11.47 -9.27 -3.95
N HIS A 114 -11.63 -7.95 -3.96
CA HIS A 114 -10.92 -7.08 -4.90
C HIS A 114 -9.40 -7.20 -4.77
N VAL A 115 -8.88 -7.11 -3.55
CA VAL A 115 -7.44 -7.19 -3.29
C VAL A 115 -6.88 -8.53 -3.76
N LEU A 116 -7.56 -9.64 -3.47
CA LEU A 116 -7.11 -10.98 -3.86
C LEU A 116 -7.16 -11.18 -5.38
N ALA A 117 -8.24 -10.74 -6.05
CA ALA A 117 -8.35 -10.80 -7.50
C ALA A 117 -7.21 -10.04 -8.18
N ARG A 118 -6.96 -8.79 -7.75
CA ARG A 118 -5.87 -7.99 -8.32
C ARG A 118 -4.49 -8.58 -8.02
N ARG A 119 -4.32 -9.22 -6.87
CA ARG A 119 -3.07 -9.89 -6.50
C ARG A 119 -2.77 -11.09 -7.41
N GLU A 120 -3.81 -11.84 -7.79
CA GLU A 120 -3.70 -12.94 -8.76
C GLU A 120 -3.37 -12.42 -10.17
N GLU A 121 -4.04 -11.35 -10.63
CA GLU A 121 -3.71 -10.72 -11.91
C GLU A 121 -2.23 -10.28 -11.98
N LEU A 122 -1.72 -9.67 -10.90
CA LEU A 122 -0.32 -9.27 -10.80
C LEU A 122 0.63 -10.47 -10.80
N ARG A 123 0.25 -11.57 -10.13
CA ARG A 123 1.02 -12.83 -10.13
C ARG A 123 1.13 -13.38 -11.55
N GLN A 124 0.02 -13.47 -12.28
CA GLN A 124 -0.01 -13.97 -13.66
C GLN A 124 0.82 -13.08 -14.59
N ALA A 125 0.66 -11.75 -14.48
CA ALA A 125 1.44 -10.80 -15.27
C ALA A 125 2.94 -10.91 -14.98
N TRP A 126 3.34 -11.12 -13.72
CA TRP A 126 4.73 -11.34 -13.35
C TRP A 126 5.25 -12.65 -13.96
N GLN A 127 4.54 -13.76 -13.78
CA GLN A 127 4.90 -15.06 -14.34
C GLN A 127 5.09 -15.02 -15.87
N GLN A 128 4.20 -14.34 -16.59
CA GLN A 128 4.31 -14.18 -18.05
C GLN A 128 5.56 -13.41 -18.45
N LYS A 129 5.92 -12.36 -17.71
CA LYS A 129 7.10 -11.51 -17.99
C LYS A 129 8.41 -12.18 -17.61
N THR A 130 8.43 -12.94 -16.52
CA THR A 130 9.63 -13.58 -15.99
C THR A 130 9.79 -15.02 -16.46
N ALA A 131 8.84 -15.55 -17.25
CA ALA A 131 8.98 -16.83 -17.91
C ALA A 131 10.21 -16.79 -18.82
N ARG A 132 11.28 -17.45 -18.38
CA ARG A 132 12.47 -17.67 -19.21
C ARG A 132 12.02 -18.42 -20.46
N PRO A 133 12.34 -17.95 -21.68
CA PRO A 133 12.04 -18.69 -22.90
C PRO A 133 12.61 -20.10 -22.76
N LYS A 134 11.82 -21.13 -23.07
CA LYS A 134 12.38 -22.48 -23.22
C LYS A 134 13.52 -22.36 -24.22
N ALA A 135 14.72 -22.80 -23.85
CA ALA A 135 15.86 -22.85 -24.75
C ALA A 135 15.38 -23.49 -26.05
N LYS A 136 15.59 -22.81 -27.19
CA LYS A 136 15.31 -23.35 -28.52
C LYS A 136 15.86 -24.77 -28.50
N ALA A 137 14.99 -25.77 -28.64
CA ALA A 137 15.42 -27.16 -28.71
C ALA A 137 16.49 -27.20 -29.82
N ALA A 138 17.73 -27.43 -29.42
CA ALA A 138 18.83 -27.60 -30.34
C ALA A 138 18.61 -28.94 -31.07
N GLY A 139 17.76 -28.92 -32.09
CA GLY A 139 17.81 -29.88 -33.19
C GLY A 139 18.77 -29.29 -34.22
N ALA A 140 19.93 -29.89 -34.49
CA ALA A 140 20.17 -31.26 -34.97
C ALA A 140 19.61 -31.45 -36.38
#